data_AF-L2FFU1-F1
#
_entry.id   AF-L2FFU1-F1
#
_cell.length_a   1.000
_cell.length_b   1.000
_cell.length_c   1.000
_cell.angle_alpha   90.00
_cell.angle_beta   90.00
_cell.angle_gamma   90.00
#
_symmetry.space_group_name_H-M   'P 1'
#
loop_
_entity.id
_entity.type
_entity.pdbx_description
1 polymer ?
#
loop_
_entity_poly.entity_id
_entity_poly.type
_entity_poly.pdbx_seq_one_letter_code
_entity_poly.pdbx_strand_id
1 'polypeptide(L)'
;MFHAVTTAHDLVTSNDELVASLEGIECILLEALFKNYTGDLRQSWLAARRAVTIAQMLGLDRGIAPVSLSGFSIDPDDMWFRIVQFDRYIALMLGLPQSSVQDTFATHQSLERCSPLERMLRLCCVACVIAGCFRRDAASVLGITELDLVH
;
A
#
# COMPACT_ATOMS: atom_id res chain seq x y z
N MET A 1 -10.15 -1.26 -22.07
CA MET A 1 -9.50 -0.90 -20.78
C MET A 1 -8.20 -1.66 -20.56
N PHE A 2 -8.16 -2.99 -20.73
CA PHE A 2 -6.94 -3.80 -20.59
C PHE A 2 -5.73 -3.30 -21.41
N HIS A 3 -5.92 -2.93 -22.68
CA HIS A 3 -4.83 -2.42 -23.53
C HIS A 3 -4.12 -1.19 -22.96
N ALA A 4 -4.88 -0.20 -22.44
CA ALA A 4 -4.29 1.00 -21.87
C ALA A 4 -3.43 0.69 -20.63
N VAL A 5 -3.89 -0.25 -19.80
CA VAL A 5 -3.14 -0.70 -18.61
C VAL A 5 -1.87 -1.45 -19.02
N THR A 6 -1.95 -2.35 -20.01
CA THR A 6 -0.76 -3.06 -20.52
C THR A 6 0.26 -2.09 -21.10
N THR A 7 -0.17 -1.13 -21.91
CA THR A 7 0.73 -0.10 -22.47
C THR A 7 1.34 0.77 -21.37
N ALA A 8 0.56 1.18 -20.37
CA ALA A 8 1.08 1.94 -19.23
C ALA A 8 2.09 1.10 -18.42
N HIS A 9 1.86 -0.20 -18.28
CA HIS A 9 2.79 -1.10 -17.61
C HIS A 9 4.13 -1.18 -18.36
N ASP A 10 4.07 -1.49 -19.65
CA ASP A 10 5.26 -1.73 -20.47
C ASP A 10 6.10 -0.46 -20.68
N LEU A 11 5.47 0.72 -20.75
CA LEU A 11 6.15 1.97 -21.06
C LEU A 11 6.49 2.82 -19.84
N VAL A 12 5.71 2.73 -18.76
CA VAL A 12 5.83 3.64 -17.61
C VAL A 12 6.09 2.85 -16.35
N THR A 13 5.13 2.04 -15.90
CA THR A 13 5.23 1.51 -14.55
C THR A 13 6.36 0.52 -14.41
N SER A 14 6.78 -0.21 -15.44
CA SER A 14 7.95 -1.10 -15.39
C SER A 14 9.32 -0.40 -15.41
N ASN A 15 9.37 0.90 -15.71
CA ASN A 15 10.61 1.69 -15.78
C ASN A 15 10.82 2.50 -14.50
N ASP A 16 11.81 2.08 -13.69
CA ASP A 16 12.13 2.69 -12.40
C ASP A 16 12.50 4.19 -12.49
N GLU A 17 13.05 4.66 -13.61
CA GLU A 17 13.39 6.08 -13.80
C GLU A 17 12.14 6.95 -13.99
N LEU A 18 11.11 6.42 -14.67
CA LEU A 18 9.87 7.16 -14.95
C LEU A 18 8.95 7.20 -13.74
N VAL A 19 8.98 6.15 -12.92
CA VAL A 19 8.17 6.06 -11.69
C VAL A 19 8.78 6.80 -10.51
N ALA A 20 9.99 7.35 -10.66
CA ALA A 20 10.66 8.18 -9.64
C ALA A 20 10.06 9.60 -9.50
N SER A 21 8.73 9.71 -9.58
CA SER A 21 7.94 10.94 -9.50
C SER A 21 6.63 10.69 -8.76
N LEU A 22 5.94 11.74 -8.32
CA LEU A 22 4.67 11.59 -7.61
C LEU A 22 3.60 10.94 -8.49
N GLU A 23 3.47 11.41 -9.74
CA GLU A 23 2.55 10.85 -10.73
C GLU A 23 2.95 9.44 -11.16
N GLY A 24 4.25 9.15 -11.19
CA GLY A 24 4.77 7.82 -11.46
C GLY A 24 4.36 6.79 -10.39
N ILE A 25 4.46 7.18 -9.11
CA ILE A 25 3.98 6.35 -8.00
C ILE A 25 2.46 6.18 -8.07
N GLU A 26 1.71 7.24 -8.37
CA GLU A 26 0.27 7.17 -8.58
C GLU A 26 -0.09 6.16 -9.68
N CYS A 27 0.64 6.14 -10.80
CA CYS A 27 0.43 5.17 -11.87
C CYS A 27 0.61 3.73 -11.39
N ILE A 28 1.62 3.44 -10.56
CA ILE A 28 1.80 2.11 -9.97
C ILE A 28 0.62 1.75 -9.05
N LEU A 29 0.16 2.70 -8.22
CA LEU A 29 -0.98 2.48 -7.34
C LEU A 29 -2.28 2.21 -8.14
N LEU A 30 -2.52 2.95 -9.21
CA LEU A 30 -3.65 2.75 -10.11
C LEU A 30 -3.59 1.39 -10.82
N GLU A 31 -2.41 0.96 -11.25
CA GLU A 31 -2.21 -0.38 -11.80
C GLU A 31 -2.54 -1.46 -10.75
N ALA A 32 -2.07 -1.29 -9.52
CA ALA A 32 -2.33 -2.21 -8.43
C ALA A 32 -3.83 -2.31 -8.11
N LEU A 33 -4.54 -1.17 -8.10
CA LEU A 33 -6.00 -1.10 -7.95
C LEU A 33 -6.71 -1.81 -9.10
N PHE A 34 -6.29 -1.58 -10.34
CA PHE A 34 -6.87 -2.25 -11.50
C PHE A 34 -6.74 -3.77 -11.39
N LYS A 35 -5.54 -4.27 -11.04
CA LYS A 35 -5.31 -5.71 -10.83
C LYS A 35 -6.22 -6.29 -9.76
N ASN A 36 -6.42 -5.58 -8.64
CA ASN A 36 -7.37 -5.96 -7.60
C ASN A 36 -8.81 -6.07 -8.14
N TYR A 37 -9.28 -5.08 -8.89
CA TYR A 37 -10.63 -5.10 -9.46
C TYR A 37 -10.82 -6.19 -10.52
N THR A 38 -9.75 -6.60 -11.20
CA THR A 38 -9.79 -7.74 -12.14
C THR A 38 -9.67 -9.10 -11.44
N GLY A 39 -9.49 -9.14 -10.12
CA GLY A 39 -9.37 -10.36 -9.33
C GLY A 39 -7.96 -10.93 -9.19
N ASP A 40 -6.94 -10.29 -9.79
CA ASP A 40 -5.54 -10.71 -9.65
C ASP A 40 -4.91 -10.05 -8.42
N LEU A 41 -5.28 -10.57 -7.25
CA LEU A 41 -4.83 -10.04 -5.95
C LEU A 41 -3.31 -10.19 -5.78
N ARG A 42 -2.71 -11.25 -6.33
CA ARG A 42 -1.26 -11.49 -6.20
C ARG A 42 -0.45 -10.44 -6.96
N GLN A 43 -0.82 -10.16 -8.21
CA GLN A 43 -0.16 -9.10 -8.98
C GLN A 43 -0.44 -7.72 -8.39
N SER A 44 -1.66 -7.51 -7.89
CA SER A 44 -2.02 -6.29 -7.17
C SER A 44 -1.11 -6.04 -5.95
N TRP A 45 -0.88 -7.06 -5.13
CA TRP A 45 0.01 -6.96 -3.97
C TRP A 45 1.46 -6.68 -4.37
N LEU A 46 1.99 -7.33 -5.40
CA LEU A 46 3.36 -7.05 -5.88
C LEU A 46 3.52 -5.61 -6.37
N ALA A 47 2.54 -5.09 -7.10
CA ALA A 47 2.53 -3.69 -7.55
C ALA A 47 2.44 -2.72 -6.36
N ALA A 48 1.54 -2.97 -5.41
CA ALA A 48 1.43 -2.16 -4.18
C ALA A 48 2.75 -2.15 -3.38
N ARG A 49 3.41 -3.31 -3.27
CA ARG A 49 4.71 -3.44 -2.60
C ARG A 49 5.82 -2.63 -3.27
N ARG A 50 5.81 -2.63 -4.59
CA ARG A 50 6.73 -1.84 -5.38
C ARG A 50 6.48 -0.34 -5.20
N ALA A 51 5.22 0.09 -5.20
CA ALA A 51 4.86 1.49 -4.91
C ALA A 51 5.36 1.94 -3.54
N VAL A 52 5.17 1.13 -2.48
CA VAL A 52 5.70 1.43 -1.14
C VAL A 52 7.22 1.61 -1.18
N THR A 53 7.92 0.68 -1.82
CA THR A 53 9.39 0.69 -1.88
C THR A 53 9.91 1.95 -2.57
N ILE A 54 9.35 2.29 -3.73
CA ILE A 54 9.75 3.49 -4.49
C ILE A 54 9.42 4.76 -3.70
N ALA A 55 8.23 4.85 -3.11
CA ALA A 55 7.86 5.98 -2.26
C ALA A 55 8.83 6.20 -1.10
N GLN A 56 9.26 5.13 -0.42
CA GLN A 56 10.27 5.20 0.64
C GLN A 56 11.65 5.61 0.12
N MET A 57 12.06 5.13 -1.06
CA MET A 57 13.32 5.54 -1.69
C MET A 57 13.34 7.04 -2.02
N LEU A 58 12.19 7.60 -2.38
CA LEU A 58 12.02 9.04 -2.65
C LEU A 58 11.82 9.88 -1.37
N GLY A 59 11.73 9.23 -0.20
CA GLY A 59 11.56 9.90 1.09
C GLY A 59 10.13 10.35 1.38
N LEU A 60 9.14 9.84 0.64
CA LEU A 60 7.73 10.20 0.81
C LEU A 60 7.23 9.81 2.21
N ASP A 61 7.75 8.74 2.79
CA ASP A 61 7.49 8.31 4.17
C ASP A 61 7.96 9.33 5.23
N ARG A 62 8.85 10.26 4.84
CA ARG A 62 9.43 11.31 5.68
C ARG A 62 8.88 12.70 5.36
N GLY A 63 7.84 12.77 4.53
CA GLY A 63 7.26 14.04 4.07
C GLY A 63 8.11 14.76 3.02
N ILE A 64 9.06 14.08 2.37
CA ILE A 64 9.83 14.65 1.26
C ILE A 64 9.01 14.44 -0.01
N ALA A 65 8.54 15.53 -0.60
CA ALA A 65 7.77 15.49 -1.84
C ALA A 65 8.69 15.14 -3.04
N PRO A 66 8.40 14.07 -3.79
CA PRO A 66 9.05 13.79 -5.07
C PRO A 66 8.80 14.90 -6.09
N VAL A 67 9.58 14.90 -7.17
CA VAL A 67 9.33 15.80 -8.31
C VAL A 67 7.93 15.53 -8.87
N SER A 68 7.14 16.59 -9.03
CA SER A 68 5.88 16.55 -9.78
C SER A 68 6.14 16.91 -11.24
N LEU A 69 5.63 16.08 -12.15
CA LEU A 69 5.77 16.25 -13.59
C LEU A 69 4.67 17.12 -14.20
N SER A 70 3.51 17.20 -13.56
CA SER A 70 2.29 17.79 -14.12
C SER A 70 1.94 19.17 -13.54
N GLY A 71 2.59 19.58 -12.44
CA GLY A 71 2.27 20.80 -11.71
C GLY A 71 0.96 20.74 -10.90
N PHE A 72 0.19 19.65 -11.03
CA PHE A 72 -0.90 19.33 -10.12
C PHE A 72 -0.31 18.63 -8.90
N SER A 73 -0.23 19.33 -7.76
CA SER A 73 0.29 18.70 -6.55
C SER A 73 -0.80 17.86 -5.88
N ILE A 74 -0.71 16.53 -6.02
CA ILE A 74 -1.32 15.65 -5.03
C ILE A 74 -0.57 15.90 -3.72
N ASP A 75 -1.30 15.98 -2.61
CA ASP A 75 -0.68 16.11 -1.30
C ASP A 75 0.21 14.89 -1.03
N PRO A 76 1.53 15.06 -0.82
CA PRO A 76 2.45 13.94 -0.59
C PRO A 76 2.04 13.05 0.60
N ASP A 77 1.48 13.67 1.65
CA ASP A 77 0.99 12.96 2.84
C ASP A 77 -0.25 12.10 2.53
N ASP A 78 -1.20 12.62 1.73
CA ASP A 78 -2.33 11.83 1.24
C ASP A 78 -1.85 10.69 0.33
N MET A 79 -0.92 10.96 -0.58
CA MET A 79 -0.36 9.93 -1.46
C MET A 79 0.29 8.80 -0.65
N TRP A 80 1.13 9.13 0.33
CA TRP A 80 1.73 8.16 1.23
C TRP A 80 0.68 7.31 1.95
N PHE A 81 -0.33 7.97 2.53
CA PHE A 81 -1.43 7.30 3.21
C PHE A 81 -2.16 6.32 2.28
N ARG A 82 -2.48 6.73 1.04
CA ARG A 82 -3.18 5.89 0.06
C ARG A 82 -2.38 4.64 -0.31
N ILE A 83 -1.08 4.77 -0.53
CA ILE A 83 -0.19 3.65 -0.85
C ILE A 83 -0.16 2.65 0.32
N VAL A 84 0.07 3.15 1.55
CA VAL A 84 0.14 2.29 2.74
C VAL A 84 -1.20 1.64 3.04
N GLN A 85 -2.30 2.37 2.92
CA GLN A 85 -3.64 1.84 3.10
C GLN A 85 -3.89 0.66 2.16
N PHE A 86 -3.55 0.82 0.87
CA PHE A 86 -3.79 -0.21 -0.12
C PHE A 86 -2.89 -1.44 0.08
N ASP A 87 -1.60 -1.26 0.36
CA ASP A 87 -0.70 -2.37 0.69
C ASP A 87 -1.20 -3.17 1.90
N ARG A 88 -1.65 -2.49 2.96
CA ARG A 88 -2.17 -3.15 4.17
C ARG A 88 -3.45 -3.93 3.90
N TYR A 89 -4.37 -3.34 3.13
CA TYR A 89 -5.60 -3.99 2.71
C TYR A 89 -5.30 -5.27 1.91
N ILE A 90 -4.50 -5.17 0.85
CA ILE A 90 -4.27 -6.31 -0.05
C ILE A 90 -3.42 -7.40 0.62
N ALA A 91 -2.47 -7.02 1.48
CA ALA A 91 -1.72 -7.96 2.31
C ALA A 91 -2.65 -8.73 3.28
N LEU A 92 -3.59 -8.03 3.93
CA LEU A 92 -4.56 -8.68 4.82
C LEU A 92 -5.48 -9.65 4.05
N MET A 93 -5.94 -9.26 2.86
CA MET A 93 -6.77 -10.11 2.00
C MET A 93 -6.04 -11.40 1.60
N LEU A 94 -4.73 -11.33 1.37
CA LEU A 94 -3.90 -12.48 1.02
C LEU A 94 -3.32 -13.24 2.23
N GLY A 95 -3.44 -12.71 3.45
CA GLY A 95 -2.77 -13.26 4.64
C GLY A 95 -1.25 -13.14 4.62
N LEU A 96 -0.75 -12.15 3.88
CA LEU A 96 0.66 -11.84 3.79
C LEU A 96 1.07 -10.82 4.86
N PRO A 97 2.38 -10.74 5.20
CA PRO A 97 2.89 -9.65 6.03
C PRO A 97 2.57 -8.29 5.40
N GLN A 98 2.50 -7.22 6.22
CA GLN A 98 2.36 -5.82 5.76
C GLN A 98 3.73 -5.15 5.60
N SER A 99 3.83 -4.09 4.78
CA SER A 99 5.10 -3.43 4.45
C SER A 99 5.59 -2.45 5.51
N SER A 100 4.68 -1.66 6.08
CA SER A 100 5.00 -0.62 7.05
C SER A 100 4.31 -0.87 8.37
N VAL A 101 5.03 -0.64 9.46
CA VAL A 101 4.54 -0.75 10.85
C VAL A 101 4.16 0.63 11.43
N GLN A 102 4.31 1.71 10.66
CA GLN A 102 4.03 3.05 11.18
C GLN A 102 2.53 3.31 11.32
N ASP A 103 2.05 3.59 12.53
CA ASP A 103 0.64 3.82 12.84
C ASP A 103 0.29 5.29 13.13
N THR A 104 0.96 6.20 12.44
CA THR A 104 0.71 7.65 12.54
C THR A 104 -0.59 8.09 11.86
N PHE A 105 -1.29 7.20 11.15
CA PHE A 105 -2.46 7.56 10.34
C PHE A 105 -3.76 7.80 11.14
N ALA A 106 -3.85 7.34 12.39
CA ALA A 106 -5.04 7.49 13.24
C ALA A 106 -4.79 8.30 14.53
N THR A 107 -3.80 9.20 14.52
CA THR A 107 -3.63 10.16 15.62
C THR A 107 -4.84 11.11 15.70
N HIS A 108 -5.13 11.64 16.89
CA HIS A 108 -6.24 12.59 17.07
C HIS A 108 -6.12 13.77 16.09
N GLN A 109 -4.92 14.35 15.99
CA GLN A 109 -4.62 15.47 15.10
C GLN A 109 -4.83 15.13 13.61
N SER A 110 -4.47 13.92 13.17
CA SER A 110 -4.69 13.51 11.78
C SER A 110 -6.17 13.30 11.48
N LEU A 111 -6.97 12.83 12.44
CA LEU A 111 -8.39 12.53 12.23
C LEU A 111 -9.30 13.78 12.29
N GLU A 112 -8.93 14.81 13.06
CA GLU A 112 -9.72 16.05 13.20
C GLU A 112 -9.84 16.84 11.90
N ARG A 113 -8.85 16.74 11.02
CA ARG A 113 -8.81 17.50 9.76
C ARG A 113 -9.46 16.76 8.58
N CYS A 114 -9.84 15.51 8.78
CA CYS A 114 -10.33 14.63 7.72
C CYS A 114 -11.84 14.75 7.49
N SER A 115 -12.25 14.51 6.26
CA SER A 115 -13.65 14.20 5.97
C SER A 115 -14.10 12.91 6.70
N PRO A 116 -15.40 12.69 6.94
CA PRO A 116 -15.87 11.47 7.59
C PRO A 116 -15.43 10.17 6.89
N LEU A 117 -15.41 10.18 5.56
CA LEU A 117 -14.94 9.05 4.75
C LEU A 117 -13.46 8.79 4.96
N GLU A 118 -12.63 9.83 4.89
CA GLU A 118 -11.19 9.71 5.08
C GLU A 118 -10.85 9.26 6.51
N ARG A 119 -11.59 9.74 7.51
CA ARG A 119 -11.46 9.28 8.90
C ARG A 119 -11.74 7.79 9.04
N MET A 120 -12.79 7.29 8.39
CA MET A 120 -13.11 5.86 8.34
C MET A 120 -11.98 5.07 7.66
N LEU A 121 -11.50 5.53 6.52
CA LEU A 121 -10.41 4.91 5.76
C LEU A 121 -9.11 4.79 6.58
N ARG A 122 -8.76 5.84 7.34
CA ARG A 122 -7.60 5.85 8.25
C ARG A 122 -7.76 4.86 9.40
N LEU A 123 -8.94 4.78 10.00
CA LEU A 123 -9.23 3.79 11.04
C LEU A 123 -9.18 2.35 10.51
N CYS A 124 -9.74 2.08 9.33
CA CYS A 124 -9.64 0.78 8.68
C CYS A 124 -8.18 0.39 8.36
N CYS A 125 -7.35 1.36 7.98
CA CYS A 125 -5.92 1.14 7.74
C CYS A 125 -5.20 0.64 9.01
N VAL A 126 -5.49 1.23 10.18
CA VAL A 126 -4.94 0.76 11.46
C VAL A 126 -5.53 -0.58 11.90
N ALA A 127 -6.84 -0.79 11.69
CA ALA A 127 -7.48 -2.07 11.98
C ALA A 127 -6.85 -3.22 11.18
N CYS A 128 -6.40 -2.97 9.94
CA CYS A 128 -5.67 -3.97 9.16
C CYS A 128 -4.37 -4.41 9.85
N VAL A 129 -3.64 -3.51 10.51
CA VAL A 129 -2.42 -3.84 11.26
C VAL A 129 -2.74 -4.76 12.42
N ILE A 130 -3.72 -4.39 13.24
CA ILE A 130 -4.16 -5.19 14.39
C ILE A 130 -4.59 -6.59 13.95
N ALA A 131 -5.40 -6.68 12.89
CA ALA A 131 -5.83 -7.96 12.33
C ALA A 131 -4.66 -8.80 11.79
N GLY A 132 -3.68 -8.14 11.15
CA GLY A 132 -2.45 -8.78 10.68
C GLY A 132 -1.59 -9.33 11.82
N CYS A 133 -1.42 -8.56 12.90
CA CYS A 133 -0.71 -9.00 14.11
C CYS A 133 -1.40 -10.19 14.75
N PHE A 134 -2.72 -10.12 14.97
CA PHE A 134 -3.48 -11.23 15.53
C PHE A 134 -3.40 -12.50 14.68
N ARG A 135 -3.44 -12.37 13.34
CA ARG A 135 -3.27 -13.50 12.42
C ARG A 135 -1.87 -14.11 12.52
N ARG A 136 -0.82 -13.30 12.66
CA ARG A 136 0.55 -13.80 12.86
C ARG A 136 0.70 -14.52 14.19
N ASP A 137 0.13 -13.97 15.26
CA ASP A 137 0.15 -14.60 16.58
C ASP A 137 -0.57 -15.94 16.53
N ALA A 138 -1.78 -16.00 15.94
CA ALA A 138 -2.51 -17.25 15.75
C ALA A 138 -1.74 -18.26 14.87
N ALA A 139 -1.11 -17.81 13.78
CA ALA A 139 -0.27 -18.66 12.93
C ALA A 139 0.99 -19.16 13.66
N SER A 140 1.59 -18.35 14.54
CA SER A 140 2.73 -18.77 15.35
C SER A 140 2.34 -19.83 16.38
N VAL A 141 1.17 -19.69 17.02
CA VAL A 141 0.62 -20.69 17.94
C VAL A 141 0.29 -22.00 17.22
N LEU A 142 -0.32 -21.93 16.03
CA LEU A 142 -0.63 -23.09 15.21
C LEU A 142 0.63 -23.77 14.62
N GLY A 143 1.64 -23.00 14.24
CA GLY A 143 2.92 -23.53 13.74
C GLY A 143 3.75 -24.24 14.81
N ILE A 144 3.58 -23.88 16.09
CA ILE A 144 4.16 -24.63 17.22
C ILE A 144 3.43 -25.97 17.40
N THR A 145 2.11 -26.02 17.18
CA THR A 145 1.35 -27.28 17.32
C THR A 145 1.62 -28.33 16.23
N GLU A 146 2.10 -27.96 15.04
CA GLU A 146 2.47 -28.93 14.00
C GLU A 146 3.86 -29.57 14.21
N LEU A 147 4.76 -28.92 14.96
CA LEU A 147 6.09 -29.44 15.29
C LEU A 147 6.09 -30.38 16.52
N ASP A 148 5.08 -30.30 17.38
CA ASP A 148 4.94 -31.14 18.57
C ASP A 148 4.19 -32.47 18.32
N LEU A 149 3.84 -32.79 17.07
CA LEU A 149 3.15 -34.04 16.68
C LEU A 149 4.05 -35.07 15.96
N VAL A 150 5.37 -34.84 15.91
CA VAL A 150 6.35 -35.76 15.27
C VAL A 150 7.37 -36.33 16.26
N HIS A 151 7.11 -36.28 17.57
CA HIS A 151 7.94 -36.97 18.58
C HIS A 151 7.13 -37.89 19.49
#